data_AF-A0A1V5DZ57-F1
#
_entry.id   AF-A0A1V5DZ57-F1
#
_cell.length_a   1.000
_cell.length_b   1.000
_cell.length_c   1.000
_cell.angle_alpha   90.00
_cell.angle_beta   90.00
_cell.angle_gamma   90.00
#
_symmetry.space_group_name_H-M   'P 1'
#
loop_
_entity.id
_entity.type
_entity.pdbx_description
1 polymer ?
#
loop_
_entity_poly.entity_id
_entity_poly.type
_entity_poly.pdbx_seq_one_letter_code
_entity_poly.pdbx_strand_id
1 'polypeptide(L)'
;MRGYPKHIATRQDFINLLGMEEYKARALTDLRALYETPDDTYLRVVSGSEKTGDLVTEEVPAPNPLWKQKGFESRDAVAELIIEYGGEV
;
A
#
# COMPACT_ATOMS: atom_id res chain seq x y z
N MET A 1 -6.97 20.51 -10.76
CA MET A 1 -7.02 19.23 -11.52
C MET A 1 -8.45 19.03 -12.01
N ARG A 2 -8.65 18.54 -13.25
CA ARG A 2 -9.96 18.07 -13.74
C ARG A 2 -9.88 16.54 -13.80
N GLY A 3 -10.72 15.83 -13.05
CA GLY A 3 -10.75 14.36 -13.03
C GLY A 3 -9.92 13.71 -11.91
N TYR A 4 -10.10 12.41 -11.77
CA TYR A 4 -9.36 11.57 -10.83
C TYR A 4 -7.87 11.46 -11.24
N PRO A 5 -6.92 11.66 -10.31
CA PRO A 5 -5.50 11.61 -10.63
C PRO A 5 -5.07 10.21 -11.09
N LYS A 6 -4.18 10.14 -12.08
CA LYS A 6 -3.59 8.86 -12.53
C LYS A 6 -2.71 8.20 -11.46
N HIS A 7 -2.14 9.02 -10.58
CA HIS A 7 -1.30 8.56 -9.50
C HIS A 7 -1.60 9.39 -8.24
N ILE A 8 -1.89 8.70 -7.14
CA ILE A 8 -2.12 9.30 -5.83
C ILE A 8 -0.80 9.24 -5.08
N ALA A 9 -0.20 10.40 -4.79
CA ALA A 9 1.17 10.44 -4.27
C ALA A 9 1.19 10.28 -2.74
N THR A 10 0.21 10.83 -2.04
CA THR A 10 0.25 10.97 -0.58
C THR A 10 -1.05 10.58 0.10
N ARG A 11 -0.99 10.33 1.42
CA ARG A 11 -2.16 10.20 2.30
C ARG A 11 -3.14 11.38 2.16
N GLN A 12 -2.63 12.60 2.03
CA GLN A 12 -3.49 13.79 1.91
C GLN A 12 -4.28 13.78 0.60
N ASP A 13 -3.71 13.26 -0.49
CA ASP A 13 -4.43 13.13 -1.76
C ASP A 13 -5.62 12.18 -1.63
N PHE A 14 -5.47 11.07 -0.90
CA PHE A 14 -6.59 10.18 -0.58
C PHE A 14 -7.70 10.89 0.20
N ILE A 15 -7.34 11.62 1.26
CA ILE A 15 -8.30 12.40 2.06
C ILE A 15 -9.05 13.39 1.18
N ASN A 16 -8.34 14.11 0.32
CA ASN A 16 -8.94 15.08 -0.60
C ASN A 16 -9.93 14.41 -1.56
N LEU A 17 -9.60 13.24 -2.11
CA LEU A 17 -10.46 12.50 -3.03
C LEU A 17 -11.66 11.87 -2.33
N LEU A 18 -11.49 11.38 -1.10
CA LEU A 18 -12.56 10.82 -0.29
C LEU A 18 -13.61 11.88 0.11
N GLY A 19 -13.19 13.15 0.23
CA GLY A 19 -14.10 14.29 0.41
C GLY A 19 -14.88 14.69 -0.85
N MET A 20 -14.58 14.11 -2.02
CA MET A 20 -15.29 14.36 -3.27
C MET A 20 -16.20 13.17 -3.60
N GLU A 21 -17.52 13.37 -3.55
CA GLU A 21 -18.50 12.30 -3.74
C GLU A 21 -18.30 11.51 -5.05
N GLU A 22 -17.97 12.21 -6.14
CA GLU A 22 -17.67 11.62 -7.46
C GLU A 22 -16.48 10.64 -7.42
N TYR A 23 -15.50 10.88 -6.55
CA TYR A 23 -14.25 10.13 -6.50
C TYR A 23 -14.12 9.22 -5.29
N LYS A 24 -15.00 9.35 -4.30
CA LYS A 24 -14.97 8.60 -3.05
C LYS A 24 -14.91 7.09 -3.27
N ALA A 25 -15.79 6.54 -4.11
CA ALA A 25 -15.83 5.10 -4.36
C ALA A 25 -14.50 4.58 -4.95
N ARG A 26 -13.92 5.33 -5.89
CA ARG A 26 -12.64 4.97 -6.52
C ARG A 26 -11.46 5.11 -5.55
N ALA A 27 -11.48 6.16 -4.72
CA ALA A 27 -10.47 6.37 -3.68
C ALA A 27 -10.49 5.25 -2.62
N LEU A 28 -11.67 4.76 -2.24
CA LEU A 28 -11.81 3.60 -1.35
C LEU A 28 -11.24 2.32 -1.99
N THR A 29 -11.51 2.09 -3.28
CA THR A 29 -10.93 0.95 -4.01
C THR A 29 -9.39 1.03 -4.04
N ASP A 30 -8.84 2.20 -4.32
CA ASP A 30 -7.37 2.38 -4.36
C ASP A 30 -6.73 2.24 -2.96
N LEU A 31 -7.40 2.71 -1.90
CA LEU A 31 -6.96 2.49 -0.51
C LEU A 31 -7.02 1.01 -0.13
N ARG A 32 -8.05 0.29 -0.56
CA ARG A 32 -8.17 -1.15 -0.32
C ARG A 32 -7.06 -1.92 -1.02
N ALA A 33 -6.75 -1.59 -2.27
CA ALA A 33 -5.62 -2.17 -2.98
C ALA A 33 -4.29 -1.88 -2.26
N LEU A 34 -4.13 -0.66 -1.72
CA LEU A 34 -2.97 -0.32 -0.89
C LEU A 34 -2.92 -1.15 0.38
N TYR A 35 -4.04 -1.37 1.07
CA TYR A 35 -4.12 -2.20 2.27
C TYR A 35 -3.77 -3.67 1.98
N GLU A 36 -4.32 -4.24 0.92
CA GLU A 36 -4.15 -5.66 0.55
C GLU A 36 -2.80 -5.99 -0.09
N THR A 37 -1.97 -5.00 -0.43
CA THR A 37 -0.67 -5.25 -1.08
C THR A 37 0.29 -5.97 -0.12
N PRO A 38 0.78 -7.19 -0.47
CA PRO A 38 1.67 -7.97 0.38
C PRO A 38 3.13 -7.54 0.18
N ASP A 39 3.48 -6.38 0.73
CA ASP A 39 4.80 -5.75 0.55
C ASP A 39 5.52 -5.44 1.86
N ASP A 40 5.05 -6.02 2.97
CA ASP A 40 5.67 -5.87 4.29
C ASP A 40 6.97 -6.68 4.44
N THR A 41 7.24 -7.64 3.53
CA THR A 41 8.43 -8.49 3.54
C THR A 41 9.03 -8.68 2.15
N TYR A 42 10.34 -8.93 2.08
CA TYR A 42 11.01 -9.39 0.85
C TYR A 42 11.91 -10.59 1.14
N LEU A 43 12.13 -11.40 0.11
CA LEU A 43 13.06 -12.52 0.19
C LEU A 43 14.50 -12.03 0.06
N ARG A 44 15.32 -12.35 1.04
CA ARG A 44 16.76 -12.13 1.02
C ARG A 44 17.46 -13.47 0.89
N VAL A 45 18.35 -13.59 -0.09
CA VAL A 45 19.27 -14.74 -0.19
C VAL A 45 20.30 -14.64 0.94
N VAL A 46 20.34 -15.66 1.79
CA VAL A 46 21.28 -15.75 2.92
C VAL A 46 22.45 -16.69 2.63
N SER A 47 22.25 -17.69 1.77
CA SER A 47 23.31 -18.59 1.31
C SER A 47 22.91 -19.32 0.03
N GLY A 48 23.86 -20.03 -0.57
CA GLY A 48 23.64 -20.82 -1.79
C GLY A 48 24.18 -20.14 -3.03
N SER A 49 24.08 -20.83 -4.16
CA SER A 49 24.58 -20.35 -5.44
C SER A 49 23.50 -20.48 -6.50
N GLU A 50 23.22 -19.37 -7.20
CA GLU A 50 22.26 -19.36 -8.31
C GLU A 50 22.62 -20.38 -9.40
N LYS A 51 23.93 -20.70 -9.56
CA LYS A 51 24.42 -21.66 -10.56
C LYS A 51 24.08 -23.11 -10.21
N THR A 52 23.90 -23.41 -8.93
CA THR A 52 23.63 -24.77 -8.41
C THR A 52 22.18 -24.94 -7.99
N GLY A 53 21.40 -23.85 -7.94
CA GLY A 53 19.98 -23.87 -7.61
C GLY A 53 19.68 -24.11 -6.13
N ASP A 54 20.68 -23.99 -5.26
CA ASP A 54 20.62 -24.27 -3.82
C ASP A 54 20.48 -22.98 -2.98
N LEU A 55 19.73 -22.00 -3.49
CA LEU A 55 19.49 -20.76 -2.77
C LEU A 55 18.68 -21.01 -1.50
N VAL A 56 19.22 -20.56 -0.38
CA VAL A 56 18.52 -20.44 0.89
C VAL A 56 18.09 -18.99 1.04
N THR A 57 16.80 -18.77 1.21
CA THR A 57 16.21 -17.45 1.37
C THR A 57 15.53 -17.31 2.73
N GLU A 58 15.57 -16.09 3.27
CA GLU A 58 14.87 -15.68 4.48
C GLU A 58 13.91 -14.53 4.13
N GLU A 59 12.72 -14.52 4.74
CA GLU A 59 11.80 -13.38 4.69
C GLU A 59 12.26 -12.31 5.68
N VAL A 60 12.56 -11.12 5.17
CA VAL A 60 12.95 -9.98 5.99
C VAL A 60 11.96 -8.82 5.82
N PRO A 61 11.72 -8.02 6.87
CA PRO A 61 10.81 -6.86 6.77
C PRO A 61 11.25 -5.87 5.70
N ALA A 62 10.31 -5.45 4.87
CA ALA A 62 10.52 -4.41 3.88
C ALA A 62 10.74 -3.05 4.57
N PRO A 63 11.83 -2.33 4.27
CA PRO A 63 12.10 -1.04 4.93
C PRO A 63 11.10 0.05 4.52
N ASN A 64 10.51 -0.08 3.33
CA ASN A 64 9.68 0.94 2.71
C ASN A 64 8.50 0.34 1.90
N PRO A 65 7.52 -0.29 2.56
CA PRO A 65 6.28 -0.75 1.91
C PRO A 65 5.49 0.45 1.35
N LEU A 66 4.60 0.21 0.40
CA LEU A 66 3.81 1.19 -0.33
C LEU A 66 2.99 2.09 0.61
N TRP A 67 2.37 1.54 1.66
CA TRP A 67 1.64 2.37 2.63
C TRP A 67 2.56 3.42 3.28
N LYS A 68 3.79 3.01 3.62
CA LYS A 68 4.82 3.90 4.18
C LYS A 68 5.30 4.91 3.15
N GLN A 69 5.47 4.50 1.90
CA GLN A 69 5.81 5.39 0.78
C GLN A 69 4.74 6.47 0.54
N LYS A 70 3.46 6.14 0.75
CA LYS A 70 2.33 7.10 0.65
C LYS A 70 2.21 8.00 1.89
N GLY A 71 3.01 7.78 2.93
CA GLY A 71 3.01 8.59 4.15
C GLY A 71 2.00 8.15 5.20
N PHE A 72 1.57 6.89 5.19
CA PHE A 72 0.84 6.29 6.31
C PHE A 72 1.83 5.83 7.39
N GLU A 73 1.42 5.92 8.66
CA GLU A 73 2.25 5.51 9.80
C GLU A 73 2.27 3.99 10.00
N SER A 74 1.19 3.32 9.60
CA SER A 74 1.02 1.87 9.66
C SER A 74 0.03 1.39 8.60
N ARG A 75 -0.04 0.06 8.40
CA ARG A 75 -1.11 -0.57 7.62
C ARG A 75 -2.47 -0.34 8.25
N ASP A 76 -2.54 -0.35 9.58
CA ASP A 76 -3.78 -0.11 10.33
C ASP A 76 -4.29 1.31 10.08
N ALA A 77 -3.41 2.31 9.94
CA ALA A 77 -3.81 3.67 9.59
C ALA A 77 -4.48 3.76 8.19
N VAL A 78 -4.17 2.83 7.28
CA VAL A 78 -4.88 2.69 6.00
C VAL A 78 -6.27 2.11 6.23
N ALA A 79 -6.38 1.07 7.05
CA ALA A 79 -7.65 0.43 7.38
C ALA A 79 -8.61 1.38 8.11
N GLU A 80 -8.11 2.13 9.09
CA GLU A 80 -8.86 3.15 9.81
C GLU A 80 -9.45 4.18 8.85
N LEU A 81 -8.65 4.66 7.89
CA LEU A 81 -9.13 5.64 6.90
C LEU A 81 -10.21 5.04 5.98
N ILE A 82 -10.09 3.77 5.60
CA ILE A 82 -11.13 3.08 4.82
C ILE A 82 -12.44 3.02 5.61
N ILE A 83 -12.38 2.58 6.87
CA ILE A 83 -13.53 2.43 7.75
C ILE A 83 -14.18 3.80 8.05
N GLU A 84 -13.39 4.83 8.33
CA GLU A 84 -13.85 6.20 8.62
C GLU A 84 -14.73 6.75 7.49
N TYR A 85 -14.39 6.43 6.24
CA TYR A 85 -15.14 6.89 5.07
C TYR A 85 -16.23 5.91 4.61
N GLY A 86 -16.49 4.86 5.39
CA GLY A 86 -17.57 3.89 5.16
C GLY A 86 -17.22 2.76 4.20
N GLY A 87 -15.93 2.46 4.02
CA GLY A 87 -15.46 1.27 3.32
C GLY A 87 -15.24 0.08 4.28
N GLU A 88 -14.86 -1.05 3.71
CA GLU A 88 -14.56 -2.30 4.42
C GLU A 88 -13.16 -2.80 4.04
N VAL A 89 -12.41 -3.27 5.04
CA VAL A 89 -11.09 -3.93 4.91
C VAL A 89 -11.21 -5.44 4.98
#